data_AF-A0A3B8JTF5-F1
#
_entry.id   AF-A0A3B8JTF5-F1
#
_cell.length_a   1.000
_cell.length_b   1.000
_cell.length_c   1.000
_cell.angle_alpha   90.00
_cell.angle_beta   90.00
_cell.angle_gamma   90.00
#
_symmetry.space_group_name_H-M   'P 1'
#
loop_
_entity.id
_entity.type
_entity.pdbx_description
1 polymer ?
#
loop_
_entity_poly.entity_id
_entity_poly.type
_entity_poly.pdbx_seq_one_letter_code
_entity_poly.pdbx_strand_id
1 'polypeptide(L)'
;YKFGQPEITYYLASGHYSYLGRLFFPSLGMGNSRAIHFMLAALPTVGIWCAALGVSVMAFNLNGFNFQHSILDSQGHVIRTSADILNRANLGIQAMHSPNVHHFPLIIAGGEATPVSLDSAAVSTASS
;
A
#
# COMPACT_ATOMS: atom_id res chain seq x y z
N TYR A 1 24.23 27.84 -21.04
CA TYR A 1 23.99 28.34 -19.68
C TYR A 1 25.18 29.16 -19.24
N LYS A 2 24.94 30.36 -18.74
CA LYS A 2 25.89 31.19 -17.98
C LYS A 2 25.21 31.57 -16.66
N PHE A 3 25.93 31.49 -15.55
CA PHE A 3 25.37 31.81 -14.23
C PHE A 3 24.94 33.28 -14.17
N GLY A 4 23.74 33.55 -13.67
CA GLY A 4 23.18 34.91 -13.57
C GLY A 4 22.63 35.50 -14.87
N GLN A 5 22.57 34.74 -15.97
CA GLN A 5 21.92 35.22 -17.21
C GLN A 5 20.41 35.45 -16.99
N PRO A 6 19.80 36.49 -17.59
CA PRO A 6 18.37 36.75 -17.45
C PRO A 6 17.50 35.83 -18.33
N GLU A 7 18.04 35.27 -19.41
CA GLU A 7 17.29 34.40 -20.32
C GLU A 7 17.20 32.94 -19.84
N ILE A 8 16.04 32.33 -20.06
CA ILE A 8 15.81 30.90 -19.83
C ILE A 8 16.67 30.03 -20.76
N THR A 9 17.22 28.93 -20.26
CA THR A 9 18.11 28.02 -21.01
C THR A 9 17.40 26.97 -21.85
N TYR A 10 16.08 26.86 -21.74
CA TYR A 10 15.29 25.84 -22.42
C TYR A 10 13.94 26.42 -22.87
N TYR A 11 13.35 25.81 -23.89
CA TYR A 11 12.05 26.24 -24.40
C TYR A 11 10.91 25.42 -23.78
N LEU A 12 10.23 26.02 -22.80
CA LEU A 12 9.18 25.38 -22.00
C LEU A 12 8.07 24.76 -22.86
N ALA A 13 7.62 25.47 -23.90
CA ALA A 13 6.48 25.02 -24.70
C ALA A 13 6.77 23.78 -25.56
N SER A 14 7.99 23.60 -26.08
CA SER A 14 8.34 22.38 -26.83
C SER A 14 8.42 21.16 -25.92
N GLY A 15 9.05 21.29 -24.76
CA GLY A 15 9.22 20.17 -23.83
C GLY A 15 7.94 19.84 -23.08
N HIS A 16 7.38 20.81 -22.35
CA HIS A 16 6.28 20.52 -21.42
C HIS A 16 4.92 20.57 -22.11
N TYR A 17 4.60 21.62 -22.87
CA TYR A 17 3.29 21.73 -23.50
C TYR A 17 3.11 20.75 -24.68
N SER A 18 4.10 20.65 -25.57
CA SER A 18 3.99 19.82 -26.78
C SER A 18 4.47 18.37 -26.58
N TYR A 19 5.72 18.16 -26.15
CA TYR A 19 6.29 16.81 -26.06
C TYR A 19 5.62 15.96 -24.97
N LEU A 20 5.55 16.44 -23.72
CA LEU A 20 4.89 15.67 -22.64
C LEU A 20 3.39 15.49 -22.89
N GLY A 21 2.71 16.51 -23.43
CA GLY A 21 1.29 16.43 -23.78
C GLY A 21 0.98 15.38 -24.86
N ARG A 22 1.90 15.17 -25.81
CA ARG A 22 1.81 14.10 -26.82
C ARG A 22 2.24 12.73 -26.31
N LEU A 23 3.17 12.68 -25.35
CA LEU A 23 3.69 11.44 -24.79
C LEU A 23 2.69 10.76 -23.83
N PHE A 24 1.99 11.54 -23.02
CA PHE A 24 1.05 11.02 -22.03
C PHE A 24 -0.40 11.38 -22.37
N PHE A 25 -0.82 12.59 -22.00
CA PHE A 25 -2.13 13.13 -22.34
C PHE A 25 -2.08 14.66 -22.29
N PRO A 26 -2.90 15.37 -23.10
CA PRO A 26 -2.77 16.81 -23.29
C PRO A 26 -2.79 17.64 -21.99
N SER A 27 -3.54 17.20 -20.96
CA SER A 27 -3.64 17.91 -19.67
C SER A 27 -2.36 17.87 -18.82
N LEU A 28 -1.46 16.90 -19.04
CA LEU A 28 -0.12 16.91 -18.44
C LEU A 28 0.83 17.87 -19.16
N GLY A 29 0.43 18.39 -20.32
CA GLY A 29 1.18 19.38 -21.07
C GLY A 29 1.12 20.77 -20.43
N MET A 30 1.78 20.96 -19.29
CA MET A 30 1.70 22.21 -18.53
C MET A 30 2.46 23.36 -19.22
N GLY A 31 1.77 24.47 -19.50
CA GLY A 31 2.34 25.68 -20.13
C GLY A 31 2.94 26.70 -19.16
N ASN A 32 2.81 26.50 -17.84
CA ASN A 32 3.29 27.43 -16.81
C ASN A 32 4.43 26.82 -16.00
N SER A 33 5.63 27.40 -16.10
CA SER A 33 6.83 26.93 -15.39
C SER A 33 6.64 26.91 -13.87
N ARG A 34 5.96 27.91 -13.29
CA ARG A 34 5.73 27.98 -11.83
C ARG A 34 4.86 26.82 -11.35
N ALA A 35 3.84 26.47 -12.12
CA ALA A 35 2.96 25.36 -11.81
C ALA A 35 3.70 24.02 -11.87
N ILE A 36 4.61 23.84 -12.84
CA ILE A 36 5.44 22.62 -12.94
C ILE A 36 6.32 22.44 -11.70
N HIS A 37 7.04 23.49 -11.31
CA HIS A 37 7.92 23.43 -10.13
C HIS A 37 7.11 23.24 -8.84
N PHE A 38 5.94 23.87 -8.74
CA PHE A 38 5.02 23.64 -7.62
C PHE A 38 4.55 22.19 -7.56
N MET A 39 4.10 21.60 -8.68
CA MET A 39 3.66 20.21 -8.71
C MET A 39 4.78 19.22 -8.40
N LEU A 40 6.00 19.50 -8.87
CA LEU A 40 7.19 18.69 -8.58
C LEU A 40 7.51 18.66 -7.08
N ALA A 41 7.27 19.77 -6.37
CA ALA A 41 7.41 19.81 -4.92
C ALA A 41 6.18 19.22 -4.20
N ALA A 42 4.97 19.51 -4.68
CA ALA A 42 3.73 19.16 -4.00
C ALA A 42 3.45 17.64 -4.00
N LEU A 43 3.65 16.96 -5.14
CA LEU A 43 3.36 15.52 -5.25
C LEU A 43 4.12 14.66 -4.22
N PRO A 44 5.47 14.72 -4.12
CA PRO A 44 6.18 13.95 -3.11
C PRO A 44 5.89 14.43 -1.68
N THR A 45 5.68 15.73 -1.48
CA THR A 45 5.40 16.30 -0.15
C THR A 45 4.07 15.77 0.42
N VAL A 46 3.00 15.83 -0.38
CA VAL A 46 1.69 15.28 0.02
C VAL A 46 1.78 13.77 0.24
N GLY A 47 2.55 13.05 -0.59
CA GLY A 47 2.79 11.61 -0.40
C GLY A 47 3.42 11.28 0.95
N ILE A 48 4.43 12.04 1.37
CA ILE A 48 5.08 11.87 2.68
C ILE A 48 4.11 12.19 3.82
N TRP A 49 3.29 13.24 3.67
CA TRP A 49 2.25 13.55 4.68
C TRP A 49 1.24 12.42 4.82
N CYS A 50 0.76 11.85 3.71
CA CYS A 50 -0.14 10.69 3.74
C CYS A 50 0.52 9.47 4.40
N ALA A 51 1.79 9.19 4.12
CA ALA A 51 2.51 8.08 4.75
C ALA A 51 2.69 8.30 6.26
N ALA A 52 3.05 9.52 6.68
CA ALA A 52 3.18 9.89 8.09
C ALA A 52 1.84 9.75 8.83
N LEU A 53 0.75 10.20 8.22
CA LEU A 53 -0.59 10.02 8.75
C LEU A 53 -0.98 8.54 8.83
N GLY A 54 -0.66 7.73 7.81
CA GLY A 54 -0.91 6.30 7.80
C GLY A 54 -0.25 5.57 8.98
N VAL A 55 1.03 5.82 9.22
CA VAL A 55 1.76 5.27 10.39
C VAL A 55 1.15 5.76 11.70
N SER A 56 0.77 7.04 11.77
CA SER A 56 0.17 7.63 12.96
C SER A 56 -1.18 7.00 13.31
N VAL A 57 -1.98 6.62 12.31
CA VAL A 57 -3.26 5.92 12.48
C VAL A 57 -3.05 4.46 12.89
N MET A 58 -2.11 3.76 12.23
CA MET A 58 -1.74 2.38 12.57
C MET A 58 -1.17 2.25 13.99
N ALA A 59 -0.56 3.30 14.55
CA ALA A 59 -0.10 3.33 15.94
C ALA A 59 -1.25 3.16 16.97
N PHE A 60 -2.48 3.49 16.58
CA PHE A 60 -3.69 3.26 17.39
C PHE A 60 -4.45 1.99 16.96
N ASN A 61 -3.77 1.03 16.34
CA ASN A 61 -4.31 -0.26 15.89
C ASN A 61 -5.46 -0.15 14.87
N LEU A 62 -5.50 0.96 14.12
CA LEU A 62 -6.36 1.13 12.95
C LEU A 62 -5.54 0.70 11.71
N ASN A 63 -5.64 -0.59 11.39
CA ASN A 63 -4.83 -1.22 10.36
C ASN A 63 -5.39 -1.02 8.94
N GLY A 64 -4.64 -1.52 7.95
CA GLY A 64 -5.08 -1.56 6.56
C GLY A 64 -6.23 -2.52 6.32
N PHE A 65 -6.67 -2.60 5.07
CA PHE A 65 -7.78 -3.47 4.69
C PHE A 65 -7.48 -4.95 4.97
N ASN A 66 -8.49 -5.65 5.50
CA ASN A 66 -8.47 -7.09 5.71
C ASN A 66 -9.44 -7.75 4.72
N PHE A 67 -8.88 -8.50 3.77
CA PHE A 67 -9.64 -9.23 2.74
C PHE A 67 -9.47 -10.75 2.83
N GLN A 68 -9.14 -11.25 4.04
CA GLN A 68 -9.00 -12.69 4.29
C GLN A 68 -10.30 -13.42 3.95
N HIS A 69 -10.20 -14.43 3.07
CA HIS A 69 -11.32 -15.25 2.64
C HIS A 69 -12.53 -14.43 2.11
N SER A 70 -12.25 -13.28 1.50
CA SER A 70 -13.29 -12.34 1.06
C SER A 70 -14.14 -12.82 -0.13
N ILE A 71 -13.69 -13.82 -0.88
CA ILE A 71 -14.40 -14.38 -2.03
C ILE A 71 -14.81 -15.83 -1.73
N LEU A 72 -16.11 -16.09 -1.86
CA LEU A 72 -16.71 -17.41 -1.69
C LEU A 72 -17.35 -17.88 -3.00
N ASP A 73 -17.33 -19.18 -3.25
CA ASP A 73 -18.12 -19.79 -4.32
C ASP A 73 -19.61 -19.94 -3.90
N SER A 74 -20.45 -20.44 -4.82
CA SER A 74 -21.88 -20.68 -4.53
C SER A 74 -22.15 -21.78 -3.51
N GLN A 75 -21.13 -22.55 -3.14
CA GLN A 75 -21.19 -23.61 -2.13
C GLN A 75 -20.60 -23.15 -0.78
N GLY A 76 -20.09 -21.92 -0.70
CA GLY A 76 -19.46 -21.35 0.49
C GLY A 76 -17.97 -21.68 0.66
N HIS A 77 -17.32 -22.30 -0.33
CA HIS A 77 -15.88 -22.51 -0.28
C HIS A 77 -15.11 -21.23 -0.59
N VAL A 78 -14.01 -21.04 0.12
CA VAL A 78 -13.13 -19.88 -0.09
C VAL A 78 -12.35 -20.01 -1.39
N ILE A 79 -12.50 -19.03 -2.27
CA ILE A 79 -11.65 -18.85 -3.44
C ILE A 79 -10.47 -17.98 -3.02
N ARG A 80 -9.29 -18.58 -2.93
CA ARG A 80 -8.08 -17.89 -2.49
C ARG A 80 -7.64 -16.81 -3.47
N THR A 81 -7.29 -15.64 -2.93
CA THR A 81 -6.83 -14.47 -3.66
C THR A 81 -5.38 -14.12 -3.29
N SER A 82 -4.83 -13.10 -3.94
CA SER A 82 -3.53 -12.53 -3.54
C SER A 82 -3.53 -12.01 -2.09
N ALA A 83 -4.69 -11.59 -1.55
CA ALA A 83 -4.81 -11.17 -0.16
C ALA A 83 -4.57 -12.32 0.82
N ASP A 84 -5.02 -13.54 0.48
CA ASP A 84 -4.80 -14.72 1.32
C ASP A 84 -3.34 -15.16 1.31
N ILE A 85 -2.64 -14.95 0.19
CA ILE A 85 -1.18 -15.18 0.09
C ILE A 85 -0.43 -14.20 0.98
N LEU A 86 -0.80 -12.91 0.95
CA LEU A 86 -0.23 -11.89 1.84
C LEU A 86 -0.50 -12.21 3.31
N ASN A 87 -1.71 -12.67 3.64
CA ASN A 87 -2.03 -13.09 5.00
C ASN A 87 -1.14 -14.25 5.48
N ARG A 88 -0.87 -15.24 4.61
CA ARG A 88 0.05 -16.34 4.93
C ARG A 88 1.48 -15.86 5.20
N ALA A 89 1.96 -14.86 4.46
CA ALA A 89 3.26 -14.25 4.72
C ALA A 89 3.28 -13.52 6.07
N ASN A 90 2.21 -12.77 6.38
CA ASN A 90 2.06 -12.08 7.66
C ASN A 90 2.06 -13.05 8.85
N LEU A 91 1.35 -14.19 8.74
CA LEU A 91 1.37 -15.25 9.75
C LEU A 91 2.79 -15.77 10.01
N GLY A 92 3.61 -15.94 8.96
CA GLY A 92 5.01 -16.35 9.09
C GLY A 92 5.86 -15.32 9.86
N ILE A 93 5.67 -14.03 9.58
CA ILE A 93 6.35 -12.95 10.30
C ILE A 93 5.90 -12.93 11.76
N GLN A 94 4.59 -13.03 12.02
CA GLN A 94 4.05 -13.01 13.38
C GLN A 94 4.55 -14.19 14.21
N ALA A 95 4.61 -15.39 13.64
CA ALA A 95 5.08 -16.58 14.34
C ALA A 95 6.57 -16.52 14.72
N MET A 96 7.39 -15.80 13.94
CA MET A 96 8.84 -15.71 14.15
C MET A 96 9.27 -14.40 14.84
N HIS A 97 8.42 -13.38 14.89
CA HIS A 97 8.75 -12.12 15.51
C HIS A 97 8.76 -12.25 17.04
N SER A 98 9.84 -11.79 17.67
CA SER A 98 9.98 -11.77 19.14
C SER A 98 9.67 -13.12 19.83
N PRO A 99 10.30 -14.23 19.41
CA PRO A 99 9.86 -15.60 19.71
C PRO A 99 9.89 -15.97 21.20
N ASN A 100 10.70 -15.26 22.00
CA ASN A 100 10.85 -15.52 23.44
C ASN A 100 10.15 -14.46 24.32
N VAL A 101 9.35 -13.56 23.73
CA VAL A 101 8.74 -12.42 24.44
C VAL A 101 7.26 -12.67 24.76
N HIS A 102 6.62 -13.62 24.06
CA HIS A 102 5.20 -13.88 24.18
C HIS A 102 4.92 -15.15 25.00
N HIS A 103 4.32 -15.00 26.18
CA HIS A 103 3.87 -16.13 27.01
C HIS A 103 2.37 -16.42 26.89
N PHE A 104 1.62 -15.51 26.26
CA PHE A 104 0.21 -15.66 25.99
C PHE A 104 -0.01 -15.77 24.48
N PRO A 105 -1.01 -16.57 24.04
CA PRO A 105 -1.24 -16.83 22.62
C PRO A 105 -1.72 -15.60 21.86
N LEU A 106 -2.37 -14.66 22.55
CA LEU A 106 -2.87 -13.42 21.94
C LEU A 106 -1.92 -12.26 22.23
N ILE A 107 -1.47 -11.61 21.16
CA ILE A 107 -0.69 -10.38 21.24
C ILE A 107 -1.68 -9.21 21.12
N ILE A 108 -1.85 -8.45 22.20
CA ILE A 108 -2.84 -7.36 22.30
C ILE A 108 -2.19 -5.97 22.14
N ALA A 109 -0.89 -5.88 22.40
CA ALA A 109 -0.11 -4.64 22.33
C ALA A 109 0.72 -4.48 21.04
N GLY A 110 0.81 -5.54 20.23
CA GLY A 110 1.25 -5.51 18.83
C GLY A 110 0.02 -5.71 17.96
N GLY A 111 0.01 -5.14 16.75
CA GLY A 111 -1.16 -5.11 15.85
C GLY A 111 -1.89 -6.45 15.69
N GLU A 112 -3.15 -6.34 15.25
CA GLU A 112 -4.17 -7.38 15.11
C GLU A 112 -3.65 -8.83 15.05
N ALA A 113 -4.13 -9.65 15.98
CA ALA A 113 -3.98 -11.08 15.90
C ALA A 113 -4.77 -11.60 14.69
N THR A 114 -4.06 -12.04 13.65
CA THR A 114 -4.71 -12.72 12.53
C THR A 114 -5.39 -13.97 13.07
N PRO A 115 -6.72 -14.11 12.96
CA PRO A 115 -7.40 -15.31 13.40
C PRO A 115 -6.90 -16.47 12.53
N VAL A 116 -6.13 -17.38 13.13
CA VAL A 116 -5.86 -18.68 12.50
C VAL A 116 -7.20 -19.41 12.50
N SER A 117 -7.79 -19.60 11.31
CA SER A 117 -8.94 -20.48 11.17
C SER A 117 -8.48 -21.90 11.50
N LEU A 118 -8.72 -22.33 12.74
CA LEU A 118 -8.62 -23.73 13.15
C LEU A 118 -9.81 -24.50 12.57
N ASP A 119 -9.95 -24.51 11.25
CA ASP A 119 -10.83 -25.43 10.55
C ASP A 119 -9.98 -26.54 9.95
N SER A 120 -9.22 -27.21 10.83
CA SER A 120 -8.60 -28.48 10.51
C SER A 120 -9.66 -29.57 10.73
N ALA A 121 -10.33 -29.92 9.64
CA ALA A 121 -10.97 -31.21 9.39
C ALA A 121 -11.48 -31.95 10.64
N ALA A 122 -12.76 -31.76 10.96
CA ALA A 122 -13.53 -32.82 11.61
C ALA A 122 -13.61 -34.00 10.61
N VAL A 123 -12.53 -34.80 10.56
CA VAL A 123 -12.56 -36.13 9.97
C VAL A 123 -13.61 -36.91 10.74
N SER A 124 -14.73 -37.15 10.05
CA SER A 124 -15.74 -38.14 10.39
C SER A 124 -15.05 -39.49 10.67
N THR A 125 -14.89 -39.83 11.94
CA THR A 125 -14.77 -41.23 12.34
C THR A 125 -16.17 -41.79 12.52
N ALA A 126 -16.83 -42.09 11.39
CA ALA A 126 -17.84 -43.13 11.36
C ALA A 126 -17.11 -44.48 11.34
N SER A 127 -17.15 -45.20 12.44
CA SER A 127 -16.85 -46.64 12.44
C SER A 127 -17.61 -47.35 13.57
N SER A 128 -18.60 -48.14 13.12
CA SER A 128 -19.18 -49.37 13.71
C SER A 128 -19.54 -49.40 15.19
#